data_AF-A0A8H7QY48-F1
#
_entry.id   AF-A0A8H7QY48-F1
#
_cell.length_a   1.000
_cell.length_b   1.000
_cell.length_c   1.000
_cell.angle_alpha   90.00
_cell.angle_beta   90.00
_cell.angle_gamma   90.00
#
_symmetry.space_group_name_H-M   'P 1'
#
loop_
_entity.id
_entity.type
_entity.pdbx_description
1 polymer ?
#
loop_
_entity_poly.entity_id
_entity_poly.type
_entity_poly.pdbx_seq_one_letter_code
_entity_poly.pdbx_strand_id
1 'polypeptide(L)'
;MNSLIFVSSLLIVSISGLKFGDLCDSTARYSQVAFYTHFKQYLTSSNRATWQYDDSCENVYLFCDAGKNNTCDYKTCSNTDYIQGWDETAYKFPARCSNQMYCPDSGSRCTPLVQVGGICELQRDDECSGKESVCLNGICYIKGSPLGGNCGSDRTDYTSYDAKGAALQQTIIRDNCTEGTYCNDGQHVCVASVGLDNDCWQDRECISGTCSDDGKCMNGPDVFHTIANWLWAVLGCSIFVFVILTLGVLWILHRYQSRKEHEKSAKFFGDNDEFYKKYQMQQGNDSTARLVSSGADMADSSRTSVVYLTTPDYNESAALGTTRPLSWRHSNNIGLNTK
;
A
#
# COMPACT_ATOMS: atom_id res chain seq x y z
N MET A 1 64.92 34.67 7.87
CA MET A 1 64.20 34.61 9.15
C MET A 1 62.84 34.00 8.84
N ASN A 2 62.71 32.69 9.03
CA ASN A 2 61.50 31.93 8.74
C ASN A 2 60.55 32.02 9.94
N SER A 3 59.40 32.68 9.77
CA SER A 3 58.33 32.65 10.77
C SER A 3 57.33 31.56 10.40
N LEU A 4 57.36 30.48 11.18
CA LEU A 4 56.37 29.41 11.18
C LEU A 4 55.07 29.93 11.82
N ILE A 5 53.98 29.92 11.05
CA ILE A 5 52.62 30.16 11.54
C ILE A 5 52.09 28.83 12.07
N PHE A 6 51.94 28.72 13.39
CA PHE A 6 51.20 27.63 14.04
C PHE A 6 49.71 27.86 13.82
N VAL A 7 49.09 27.09 12.91
CA VAL A 7 47.63 27.00 12.82
C VAL A 7 47.17 26.02 13.88
N SER A 8 46.60 26.56 14.96
CA SER A 8 45.92 25.79 16.00
C SER A 8 44.71 25.11 15.36
N SER A 9 44.75 23.79 15.26
CA SER A 9 43.63 22.96 14.82
C SER A 9 42.48 23.11 15.82
N LEU A 10 41.42 23.83 15.43
CA LEU A 10 40.15 23.76 16.13
C LEU A 10 39.61 22.33 15.99
N LEU A 11 39.35 21.71 17.14
CA LEU A 11 38.60 20.47 17.27
C LEU A 11 37.25 20.64 16.57
N ILE A 12 37.02 19.83 15.54
CA ILE A 12 35.69 19.58 15.00
C ILE A 12 34.95 18.83 16.11
N VAL A 13 34.09 19.53 16.85
CA VAL A 13 33.09 18.88 17.70
C VAL A 13 32.16 18.15 16.76
N SER A 14 32.29 16.83 16.69
CA SER A 14 31.26 15.98 16.12
C SER A 14 29.95 16.33 16.82
N ILE A 15 28.99 16.91 16.07
CA ILE A 15 27.63 17.11 16.53
C ILE A 15 27.11 15.71 16.89
N SER A 16 27.14 15.43 18.18
CA SER A 16 26.62 14.21 18.73
C SER A 16 25.23 14.60 19.20
N GLY A 17 24.20 14.00 18.61
CA GLY A 17 22.83 14.26 18.99
C GLY A 17 22.63 14.18 20.49
N LEU A 18 21.84 15.13 21.00
CA LEU A 18 21.49 15.18 22.42
C LEU A 18 20.84 13.85 22.82
N LYS A 19 21.38 13.26 23.89
CA LYS A 19 20.92 12.00 24.45
C LYS A 19 19.89 12.26 25.54
N PHE A 20 19.26 11.17 26.00
CA PHE A 20 18.36 11.22 27.13
C PHE A 20 18.99 11.95 28.33
N GLY A 21 18.28 12.94 28.87
CA GLY A 21 18.72 13.76 29.99
C GLY A 21 19.64 14.93 29.64
N ASP A 22 20.08 15.06 28.39
CA ASP A 22 20.86 16.23 27.96
C ASP A 22 19.95 17.46 27.86
N LEU A 23 20.52 18.64 28.15
CA LEU A 23 19.82 19.92 28.03
C LEU A 23 19.51 20.23 26.56
N CYS A 24 18.25 20.50 26.27
CA CYS A 24 17.72 20.80 24.94
C CYS A 24 17.16 22.21 24.89
N ASP A 25 17.18 22.83 23.70
CA ASP A 25 16.49 24.10 23.47
C ASP A 25 15.01 23.80 23.18
N SER A 26 14.14 24.35 24.03
CA SER A 26 12.69 24.16 24.00
C SER A 26 11.98 25.01 22.97
N THR A 27 12.67 25.90 22.25
CA THR A 27 12.04 26.62 21.14
C THR A 27 11.66 25.61 20.07
N ALA A 28 10.37 25.27 19.99
CA ALA A 28 9.82 24.48 18.91
C ALA A 28 10.20 25.17 17.60
N ARG A 29 11.07 24.53 16.82
CA ARG A 29 11.41 25.03 15.49
C ARG A 29 10.37 24.44 14.57
N TYR A 30 9.35 25.22 14.25
CA TYR A 30 8.62 24.98 13.02
C TYR A 30 9.55 25.38 11.89
N SER A 31 10.43 24.44 11.53
CA SER A 31 11.51 24.63 10.59
C SER A 31 11.00 24.40 9.19
N GLN A 32 11.39 25.29 8.28
CA GLN A 32 11.21 25.10 6.85
C GLN A 32 12.18 24.02 6.39
N VAL A 33 11.70 22.78 6.24
CA VAL A 33 12.57 21.65 5.94
C VAL A 33 12.94 21.68 4.46
N ALA A 34 14.12 22.24 4.18
CA ALA A 34 14.87 21.90 2.99
C ALA A 34 15.34 20.45 3.13
N PHE A 35 14.74 19.53 2.37
CA PHE A 35 15.25 18.17 2.24
C PHE A 35 16.65 18.23 1.61
N TYR A 36 17.67 18.00 2.44
CA TYR A 36 19.06 17.87 2.00
C TYR A 36 19.23 16.54 1.24
N THR A 37 19.00 16.55 -0.08
CA THR A 37 19.63 15.57 -0.97
C THR A 37 21.04 16.04 -1.29
N HIS A 38 22.01 15.52 -0.53
CA HIS A 38 23.41 15.31 -0.94
C HIS A 38 24.01 16.30 -1.96
N PHE A 39 24.08 17.60 -1.68
CA PHE A 39 25.07 18.45 -2.37
C PHE A 39 25.54 19.61 -1.50
N LYS A 40 26.86 19.67 -1.32
CA LYS A 40 27.57 20.70 -0.57
C LYS A 40 27.39 22.05 -1.30
N GLN A 41 27.00 23.06 -0.51
CA GLN A 41 27.53 24.42 -0.58
C GLN A 41 27.05 25.31 -1.74
N TYR A 42 25.98 26.07 -1.50
CA TYR A 42 25.92 27.53 -1.72
C TYR A 42 24.76 28.10 -0.89
N LEU A 43 25.05 29.11 -0.05
CA LEU A 43 24.02 29.89 0.63
C LEU A 43 23.12 30.57 -0.42
N THR A 44 21.86 30.17 -0.47
CA THR A 44 20.77 31.07 -0.81
C THR A 44 19.65 30.83 0.20
N SER A 45 19.28 31.88 0.92
CA SER A 45 18.08 31.91 1.75
C SER A 45 16.86 31.74 0.84
N SER A 46 16.41 30.51 0.63
CA SER A 46 15.11 30.25 0.04
C SER A 46 14.19 29.77 1.16
N ASN A 47 13.62 30.74 1.86
CA ASN A 47 12.58 30.49 2.85
C ASN A 47 11.33 29.94 2.13
N ARG A 48 11.00 28.64 2.26
CA ARG A 48 9.70 28.08 1.81
C ARG A 48 9.18 27.04 2.81
N ALA A 49 7.98 27.31 3.33
CA ALA A 49 7.48 26.83 4.62
C ALA A 49 6.75 25.48 4.56
N THR A 50 7.45 24.41 4.91
CA THR A 50 6.79 23.22 5.48
C THR A 50 6.73 23.40 7.00
N TRP A 51 5.53 23.31 7.61
CA TRP A 51 5.40 23.35 9.07
C TRP A 51 5.71 21.97 9.63
N GLN A 52 7.00 21.62 9.70
CA GLN A 52 7.43 20.42 10.40
C GLN A 52 7.90 20.82 11.81
N TYR A 53 7.34 20.17 12.82
CA TYR A 53 7.86 20.26 14.18
C TYR A 53 9.25 19.63 14.22
N ASP A 54 10.24 20.43 14.61
CA ASP A 54 11.62 20.01 14.81
C ASP A 54 12.07 20.46 16.21
N ASP A 55 12.79 19.58 16.90
CA ASP A 55 13.33 19.86 18.23
C ASP A 55 14.83 19.54 18.31
N SER A 56 15.46 19.94 19.42
CA SER A 56 16.91 19.82 19.57
C SER A 56 17.38 18.38 19.82
N CYS A 57 16.46 17.43 20.06
CA CYS A 57 16.79 16.06 20.39
C CYS A 57 16.89 15.25 19.09
N GLU A 58 18.11 14.99 18.62
CA GLU A 58 18.39 14.32 17.32
C GLU A 58 17.83 12.87 17.22
N ASN A 59 17.43 12.29 18.34
CA ASN A 59 16.99 10.90 18.39
C ASN A 59 15.47 10.78 18.21
N VAL A 60 15.04 9.91 17.28
CA VAL A 60 13.63 9.58 17.01
C VAL A 60 12.80 9.18 18.24
N TYR A 61 13.45 8.59 19.26
CA TYR A 61 12.79 8.17 20.50
C TYR A 61 12.58 9.31 21.50
N LEU A 62 13.25 10.45 21.31
CA LEU A 62 13.35 11.52 22.29
C LEU A 62 12.61 12.78 21.82
N PHE A 63 12.21 13.60 22.78
CA PHE A 63 11.70 14.94 22.55
C PHE A 63 12.21 15.89 23.63
N CYS A 64 12.19 17.19 23.36
CA CYS A 64 12.59 18.18 24.35
C CYS A 64 11.47 18.49 25.36
N ASP A 65 11.62 18.08 26.63
CA ASP A 65 10.66 18.40 27.69
C ASP A 65 10.95 19.78 28.32
N ALA A 66 10.31 20.80 27.73
CA ALA A 66 10.34 22.18 28.20
C ALA A 66 9.69 22.38 29.57
N GLY A 67 8.72 21.53 29.92
CA GLY A 67 7.88 21.70 31.11
C GLY A 67 8.56 21.25 32.41
N LYS A 68 9.60 20.41 32.31
CA LYS A 68 10.28 19.83 33.46
C LYS A 68 11.62 20.50 33.71
N ASN A 69 12.60 20.31 32.81
CA ASN A 69 13.98 20.77 33.00
C ASN A 69 14.68 21.21 31.69
N ASN A 70 13.95 21.38 30.58
CA ASN A 70 14.53 21.54 29.25
C ASN A 70 15.51 20.40 28.94
N THR A 71 15.08 19.15 29.13
CA THR A 71 15.90 17.96 28.90
C THR A 71 15.24 17.02 27.90
N CYS A 72 16.04 16.27 27.13
CA CYS A 72 15.51 15.24 26.25
C CYS A 72 14.91 14.08 27.05
N ASP A 73 13.62 13.80 26.84
CA ASP A 73 12.87 12.69 27.46
C ASP A 73 12.24 11.79 26.37
N TYR A 74 11.79 10.60 26.73
CA TYR A 74 11.23 9.63 25.78
C TYR A 74 9.81 9.99 25.34
N LYS A 75 9.54 9.89 24.03
CA LYS A 75 8.18 10.05 23.47
C LYS A 75 7.24 8.99 24.04
N THR A 76 6.08 9.40 24.52
CA THR A 76 5.10 8.48 25.13
C THR A 76 3.79 8.35 24.35
N CYS A 77 3.51 9.27 23.43
CA CYS A 77 2.38 9.21 22.51
C CYS A 77 2.83 9.50 21.07
N SER A 78 1.99 9.12 20.11
CA SER A 78 2.21 9.39 18.67
C SER A 78 0.89 9.66 17.97
N ASN A 79 0.90 10.55 16.98
CA ASN A 79 -0.22 10.78 16.06
C ASN A 79 -0.15 9.92 14.79
N THR A 80 0.95 9.19 14.59
CA THR A 80 1.20 8.34 13.42
C THR A 80 1.37 6.88 13.85
N ASP A 81 1.00 5.95 12.96
CA ASP A 81 1.29 4.52 13.14
C ASP A 81 2.71 4.15 12.71
N TYR A 82 3.45 5.11 12.15
CA TYR A 82 4.79 4.91 11.66
C TYR A 82 5.67 6.13 11.90
N ILE A 83 6.84 5.90 12.49
CA ILE A 83 7.89 6.90 12.62
C ILE A 83 9.15 6.34 11.96
N GLN A 84 9.71 7.08 11.01
CA GLN A 84 10.89 6.63 10.28
C GLN A 84 12.07 6.43 11.23
N GLY A 85 12.69 5.25 11.17
CA GLY A 85 13.83 4.91 12.03
C GLY A 85 13.47 4.38 13.43
N TRP A 86 12.18 4.21 13.73
CA TRP A 86 11.74 3.58 14.97
C TRP A 86 11.97 2.06 14.96
N ASP A 87 12.64 1.54 15.99
CA ASP A 87 12.85 0.12 16.21
C ASP A 87 12.03 -0.37 17.42
N GLU A 88 11.00 -1.16 17.14
CA GLU A 88 10.13 -1.73 18.17
C GLU A 88 10.84 -2.73 19.10
N THR A 89 11.98 -3.29 18.67
CA THR A 89 12.77 -4.19 19.53
C THR A 89 13.54 -3.43 20.60
N ALA A 90 13.89 -2.16 20.33
CA ALA A 90 14.57 -1.29 21.27
C ALA A 90 13.59 -0.54 22.18
N TYR A 91 12.49 -0.03 21.61
CA TYR A 91 11.48 0.72 22.38
C TYR A 91 10.07 0.47 21.83
N LYS A 92 9.12 0.21 22.74
CA LYS A 92 7.71 -0.02 22.36
C LYS A 92 7.15 1.19 21.64
N PHE A 93 6.49 0.97 20.50
CA PHE A 93 5.87 2.06 19.73
C PHE A 93 4.86 2.85 20.59
N PRO A 94 4.86 4.20 20.55
CA PRO A 94 3.98 5.01 21.39
C PRO A 94 2.52 4.80 21.02
N ALA A 95 1.64 4.74 22.02
CA ALA A 95 0.22 4.57 21.77
C ALA A 95 -0.43 5.88 21.30
N ARG A 96 -1.46 5.75 20.47
CA ARG A 96 -2.36 6.86 20.14
C ARG A 96 -3.22 7.25 21.35
N CYS A 97 -3.56 8.53 21.44
CA CYS A 97 -4.46 9.04 22.45
C CYS A 97 -5.92 8.66 22.16
N SER A 98 -6.77 8.69 23.20
CA SER A 98 -8.20 8.47 23.05
C SER A 98 -8.89 9.68 22.43
N ASN A 99 -10.11 9.55 21.91
CA ASN A 99 -10.86 10.64 21.25
C ASN A 99 -11.14 11.90 22.11
N GLN A 100 -10.79 11.90 23.39
CA GLN A 100 -10.95 13.04 24.32
C GLN A 100 -9.61 13.70 24.66
N MET A 101 -8.51 13.20 24.08
CA MET A 101 -7.16 13.67 24.28
C MET A 101 -6.43 13.72 22.94
N TYR A 102 -5.41 14.56 22.85
CA TYR A 102 -4.53 14.63 21.70
C TYR A 102 -3.09 14.35 22.12
N CYS A 103 -2.25 13.97 21.17
CA CYS A 103 -0.81 13.94 21.38
C CYS A 103 -0.23 15.24 20.78
N PRO A 104 0.50 16.05 21.56
CA PRO A 104 1.24 17.19 21.02
C PRO A 104 2.31 16.74 20.02
N ASP A 105 2.74 17.62 19.12
CA ASP A 105 3.79 17.35 18.11
C ASP A 105 5.10 16.90 18.74
N SER A 106 5.41 17.41 19.93
CA SER A 106 6.55 16.94 20.75
C SER A 106 6.51 15.44 21.05
N GLY A 107 5.34 14.81 21.10
CA GLY A 107 5.18 13.41 21.50
C GLY A 107 5.26 13.20 23.01
N SER A 108 5.08 14.28 23.79
CA SER A 108 5.32 14.29 25.23
C SER A 108 4.40 13.34 26.01
N ARG A 109 3.09 13.58 26.01
CA ARG A 109 2.04 12.73 26.60
C ARG A 109 0.66 13.10 26.06
N CYS A 110 -0.30 12.21 26.20
CA CYS A 110 -1.70 12.53 25.89
C CYS A 110 -2.23 13.65 26.80
N THR A 111 -2.73 14.72 26.19
CA THR A 111 -3.27 15.91 26.86
C THR A 111 -4.75 16.10 26.53
N PRO A 112 -5.56 16.67 27.43
CA PRO A 112 -6.96 16.98 27.14
C PRO A 112 -7.11 17.94 25.97
N LEU A 113 -8.16 17.78 25.17
CA LEU A 113 -8.46 18.67 24.04
C LEU A 113 -8.60 20.14 24.48
N VAL A 114 -8.09 21.03 23.65
CA VAL A 114 -8.10 22.49 23.82
C VAL A 114 -9.50 23.02 23.53
N GLN A 115 -10.04 23.82 24.45
CA GLN A 115 -11.35 24.45 24.27
C GLN A 115 -11.32 25.50 23.15
N VAL A 116 -12.47 25.80 22.56
CA VAL A 116 -12.62 26.88 21.56
C VAL A 116 -12.10 28.20 22.13
N GLY A 117 -11.27 28.91 21.35
CA GLY A 117 -10.55 30.12 21.77
C GLY A 117 -9.24 29.87 22.51
N GLY A 118 -8.90 28.60 22.81
CA GLY A 118 -7.60 28.21 23.34
C GLY A 118 -6.52 28.17 22.27
N ILE A 119 -5.27 28.03 22.72
CA ILE A 119 -4.07 27.97 21.87
C ILE A 119 -3.87 26.52 21.38
N CYS A 120 -3.66 26.33 20.09
CA CYS A 120 -3.36 25.05 19.45
C CYS A 120 -2.07 25.12 18.63
N GLU A 121 -1.46 23.96 18.38
CA GLU A 121 -0.34 23.83 17.46
C GLU A 121 -0.80 24.07 16.01
N LEU A 122 0.03 24.73 15.19
CA LEU A 122 -0.35 25.11 13.84
C LEU A 122 -0.76 23.88 13.01
N GLN A 123 -1.88 23.99 12.30
CA GLN A 123 -2.43 22.90 11.47
C GLN A 123 -2.86 21.63 12.22
N ARG A 124 -3.00 21.71 13.55
CA ARG A 124 -3.42 20.59 14.39
C ARG A 124 -4.88 20.76 14.82
N ASP A 125 -5.79 20.47 13.89
CA ASP A 125 -7.25 20.58 14.12
C ASP A 125 -7.75 19.54 15.14
N ASP A 126 -7.01 18.45 15.31
CA ASP A 126 -7.30 17.34 16.22
C ASP A 126 -7.11 17.68 17.71
N GLU A 127 -6.42 18.77 18.03
CA GLU A 127 -6.23 19.24 19.41
C GLU A 127 -7.45 19.98 19.93
N CYS A 128 -8.23 20.56 19.02
CA CYS A 128 -9.36 21.39 19.37
C CYS A 128 -10.59 20.54 19.72
N SER A 129 -11.27 20.91 20.81
CA SER A 129 -12.51 20.28 21.22
C SER A 129 -13.70 20.91 20.48
N GLY A 130 -14.61 20.07 19.98
CA GLY A 130 -15.86 20.52 19.36
C GLY A 130 -16.24 19.64 18.18
N LYS A 131 -17.43 19.87 17.64
CA LYS A 131 -17.81 19.32 16.33
C LYS A 131 -17.33 20.28 15.26
N GLU A 132 -16.63 19.77 14.24
CA GLU A 132 -16.07 20.59 13.15
C GLU A 132 -15.13 21.71 13.67
N SER A 133 -14.28 21.36 14.64
CA SER A 133 -13.23 22.24 15.13
C SER A 133 -12.09 22.38 14.12
N VAL A 134 -11.46 23.55 14.13
CA VAL A 134 -10.32 23.87 13.25
C VAL A 134 -9.34 24.75 14.00
N CYS A 135 -8.04 24.45 13.89
CA CYS A 135 -6.98 25.29 14.42
C CYS A 135 -6.53 26.28 13.34
N LEU A 136 -6.80 27.57 13.56
CA LEU A 136 -6.45 28.65 12.62
C LEU A 136 -5.52 29.64 13.32
N ASN A 137 -4.33 29.84 12.74
CA ASN A 137 -3.31 30.76 13.25
C ASN A 137 -3.01 30.55 14.75
N GLY A 138 -2.98 29.29 15.18
CA GLY A 138 -2.70 28.88 16.56
C GLY A 138 -3.85 29.05 17.55
N ILE A 139 -5.08 29.29 17.08
CA ILE A 139 -6.27 29.38 17.93
C ILE A 139 -7.35 28.40 17.47
N CYS A 140 -8.00 27.73 18.42
CA CYS A 140 -9.11 26.82 18.13
C CYS A 140 -10.40 27.57 17.79
N TYR A 141 -10.96 27.30 16.63
CA TYR A 141 -12.28 27.77 16.17
C TYR A 141 -13.22 26.61 15.90
N ILE A 142 -14.51 26.93 15.74
CA ILE A 142 -15.51 26.03 15.16
C ILE A 142 -15.82 26.52 13.76
N LYS A 143 -15.83 25.60 12.80
CA LYS A 143 -16.28 25.87 11.44
C LYS A 143 -17.79 26.07 11.44
N GLY A 144 -18.23 27.25 11.03
CA GLY A 144 -19.64 27.64 11.11
C GLY A 144 -19.90 29.12 11.30
N SER A 145 -18.91 29.99 11.05
CA SER A 145 -19.13 31.43 11.07
C SER A 145 -20.08 31.81 9.92
N PRO A 146 -21.20 32.49 10.21
CA PRO A 146 -22.22 32.81 9.21
C PRO A 146 -21.73 33.91 8.26
N LEU A 147 -22.44 34.11 7.15
CA LEU A 147 -22.22 35.23 6.24
C LEU A 147 -22.23 36.58 7.01
N GLY A 148 -21.20 37.40 6.83
CA GLY A 148 -21.01 38.65 7.56
C GLY A 148 -20.45 38.50 8.98
N GLY A 149 -20.25 37.27 9.46
CA GLY A 149 -19.61 36.97 10.74
C GLY A 149 -18.09 37.12 10.69
N ASN A 150 -17.47 37.29 11.87
CA ASN A 150 -16.02 37.33 12.01
C ASN A 150 -15.41 35.97 11.67
N CYS A 151 -14.31 35.96 10.92
CA CYS A 151 -13.63 34.73 10.51
C CYS A 151 -12.14 34.76 10.79
N GLY A 152 -11.61 33.59 11.12
CA GLY A 152 -10.19 33.31 11.08
C GLY A 152 -9.84 32.67 9.74
N SER A 153 -8.66 32.97 9.24
CA SER A 153 -8.05 32.24 8.14
C SER A 153 -6.61 31.88 8.48
N ASP A 154 -6.16 30.73 7.98
CA ASP A 154 -4.80 30.25 8.13
C ASP A 154 -4.26 29.85 6.76
N ARG A 155 -3.14 30.45 6.37
CA ARG A 155 -2.49 30.25 5.07
C ARG A 155 -1.22 29.45 5.27
N THR A 156 -1.11 28.34 4.55
CA THR A 156 0.09 27.51 4.51
C THR A 156 0.53 27.25 3.08
N ASP A 157 1.82 27.44 2.82
CA ASP A 157 2.42 27.28 1.50
C ASP A 157 3.30 26.02 1.47
N TYR A 158 2.78 24.90 0.99
CA TYR A 158 3.55 23.68 0.80
C TYR A 158 4.46 23.79 -0.41
N THR A 159 5.69 23.29 -0.31
CA THR A 159 6.58 23.12 -1.45
C THR A 159 6.85 21.64 -1.64
N SER A 160 6.46 21.10 -2.80
CA SER A 160 6.83 19.76 -3.23
C SER A 160 7.84 19.84 -4.36
N TYR A 161 8.59 18.76 -4.59
CA TYR A 161 9.54 18.67 -5.69
C TYR A 161 9.07 17.60 -6.67
N ASP A 162 9.05 17.94 -7.96
CA ASP A 162 8.73 16.97 -9.01
C ASP A 162 9.86 15.94 -9.21
N ALA A 163 9.63 14.92 -10.03
CA ALA A 163 10.64 13.91 -10.35
C ALA A 163 11.89 14.47 -11.07
N LYS A 164 11.84 15.71 -11.55
CA LYS A 164 12.95 16.45 -12.20
C LYS A 164 13.64 17.42 -11.22
N GLY A 165 13.20 17.49 -9.97
CA GLY A 165 13.73 18.38 -8.93
C GLY A 165 13.20 19.82 -9.01
N ALA A 166 12.21 20.11 -9.84
CA ALA A 166 11.56 21.42 -9.86
C ALA A 166 10.62 21.57 -8.66
N ALA A 167 10.74 22.70 -7.96
CA ALA A 167 9.88 23.01 -6.82
C ALA A 167 8.50 23.51 -7.30
N LEU A 168 7.44 22.85 -6.86
CA LEU A 168 6.05 23.23 -7.03
C LEU A 168 5.52 23.75 -5.69
N GLN A 169 5.04 25.00 -5.66
CA GLN A 169 4.47 25.60 -4.47
C GLN A 169 2.94 25.54 -4.55
N GLN A 170 2.32 24.97 -3.52
CA GLN A 170 0.88 24.90 -3.37
C GLN A 170 0.46 25.64 -2.10
N THR A 171 -0.41 26.63 -2.26
CA THR A 171 -0.97 27.38 -1.14
C THR A 171 -2.30 26.78 -0.73
N ILE A 172 -2.42 26.36 0.52
CA ILE A 172 -3.65 25.90 1.14
C ILE A 172 -4.08 26.96 2.15
N ILE A 173 -5.30 27.48 1.99
CA ILE A 173 -5.90 28.41 2.94
C ILE A 173 -7.12 27.74 3.55
N ARG A 174 -7.16 27.74 4.89
CA ARG A 174 -8.25 27.17 5.68
C ARG A 174 -8.97 28.29 6.41
N ASP A 175 -10.28 28.17 6.58
CA ASP A 175 -11.09 29.13 7.32
C ASP A 175 -12.21 28.45 8.11
N ASN A 176 -12.88 29.23 8.98
CA ASN A 176 -13.99 28.77 9.81
C ASN A 176 -15.36 29.20 9.28
N CYS A 177 -15.48 29.59 8.01
CA CYS A 177 -16.75 30.01 7.41
C CYS A 177 -17.66 28.81 7.08
N THR A 178 -18.96 29.08 6.91
CA THR A 178 -19.94 28.08 6.46
C THR A 178 -19.72 27.67 4.99
N GLU A 179 -20.29 26.54 4.59
CA GLU A 179 -20.24 26.09 3.19
C GLU A 179 -20.84 27.13 2.24
N GLY A 180 -20.21 27.33 1.07
CA GLY A 180 -20.59 28.37 0.10
C GLY A 180 -20.18 29.80 0.49
N THR A 181 -19.37 29.94 1.55
CA THR A 181 -18.75 31.21 1.96
C THR A 181 -17.27 31.00 2.22
N TYR A 182 -16.48 32.07 2.16
CA TYR A 182 -15.04 32.04 2.45
C TYR A 182 -14.65 33.25 3.29
N CYS A 183 -13.52 33.15 4.00
CA CYS A 183 -13.00 34.26 4.79
C CYS A 183 -12.23 35.25 3.91
N ASN A 184 -12.67 36.51 3.87
CA ASN A 184 -11.90 37.58 3.25
C ASN A 184 -10.78 38.04 4.19
N ASP A 185 -9.54 37.74 3.83
CA ASP A 185 -8.35 38.04 4.66
C ASP A 185 -8.18 39.54 4.95
N GLY A 186 -8.71 40.44 4.10
CA GLY A 186 -8.60 41.89 4.30
C GLY A 186 -9.57 42.44 5.34
N GLN A 187 -10.75 41.81 5.48
CA GLN A 187 -11.81 42.27 6.38
C GLN A 187 -12.03 41.34 7.58
N HIS A 188 -11.48 40.13 7.56
CA HIS A 188 -11.74 39.05 8.52
C HIS A 188 -13.24 38.77 8.67
N VAL A 189 -13.97 38.81 7.56
CA VAL A 189 -15.42 38.54 7.51
C VAL A 189 -15.73 37.48 6.47
N CYS A 190 -16.67 36.58 6.79
CA CYS A 190 -17.17 35.59 5.84
C CYS A 190 -18.00 36.27 4.75
N VAL A 191 -17.59 36.08 3.50
CA VAL A 191 -18.26 36.59 2.29
C VAL A 191 -18.75 35.43 1.43
N ALA A 192 -19.72 35.69 0.57
CA ALA A 192 -20.29 34.66 -0.30
C ALA A 192 -19.30 34.25 -1.39
N SER A 193 -19.18 32.94 -1.63
CA SER A 193 -18.47 32.42 -2.80
C SER A 193 -19.24 32.74 -4.08
N VAL A 194 -18.52 32.92 -5.17
CA VAL A 194 -19.05 33.26 -6.49
C VAL A 194 -19.34 32.01 -7.33
N GLY A 195 -20.29 32.13 -8.26
CA GLY A 195 -20.67 31.05 -9.16
C GLY A 195 -19.67 30.83 -10.31
N LEU A 196 -19.93 29.83 -11.15
CA LEU A 196 -19.15 29.53 -12.35
C LEU A 196 -19.00 30.78 -13.27
N ASP A 197 -17.87 30.85 -13.98
CA ASP A 197 -17.48 31.92 -14.92
C ASP A 197 -17.31 33.34 -14.33
N ASN A 198 -17.43 33.48 -13.01
CA ASN A 198 -17.09 34.73 -12.31
C ASN A 198 -15.58 34.84 -12.08
N ASP A 199 -15.12 36.07 -11.91
CA ASP A 199 -13.72 36.35 -11.58
C ASP A 199 -13.37 35.81 -10.20
N CYS A 200 -12.22 35.15 -10.11
CA CYS A 200 -11.65 34.64 -8.87
C CYS A 200 -10.13 34.80 -8.89
N TRP A 201 -9.55 34.92 -7.69
CA TRP A 201 -8.10 34.85 -7.51
C TRP A 201 -7.66 33.53 -6.88
N GLN A 202 -8.59 32.83 -6.22
CA GLN A 202 -8.33 31.65 -5.43
C GLN A 202 -9.50 30.67 -5.49
N ASP A 203 -9.18 29.38 -5.39
CA ASP A 203 -10.14 28.28 -5.45
C ASP A 203 -11.33 28.44 -4.48
N ARG A 204 -11.07 28.93 -3.26
CA ARG A 204 -12.07 29.15 -2.20
C ARG A 204 -13.13 30.19 -2.54
N GLU A 205 -12.81 31.12 -3.44
CA GLU A 205 -13.76 32.16 -3.85
C GLU A 205 -14.88 31.55 -4.68
N CYS A 206 -14.66 30.40 -5.31
CA CYS A 206 -15.62 29.72 -6.15
C CYS A 206 -16.47 28.71 -5.37
N ILE A 207 -17.78 28.67 -5.65
CA ILE A 207 -18.68 27.62 -5.12
C ILE A 207 -18.22 26.22 -5.57
N SER A 208 -17.64 26.12 -6.77
CA SER A 208 -17.05 24.89 -7.28
C SER A 208 -15.77 24.44 -6.57
N GLY A 209 -15.17 25.31 -5.74
CA GLY A 209 -13.89 25.07 -5.09
C GLY A 209 -12.70 25.04 -6.04
N THR A 210 -12.81 25.64 -7.24
CA THR A 210 -11.70 25.70 -8.21
C THR A 210 -11.76 26.97 -9.04
N CYS A 211 -10.64 27.67 -9.06
CA CYS A 211 -10.35 28.85 -9.86
C CYS A 211 -9.35 28.47 -10.96
N SER A 212 -9.70 28.77 -12.21
CA SER A 212 -8.83 28.54 -13.36
C SER A 212 -7.62 29.49 -13.35
N ASP A 213 -6.55 29.11 -14.05
CA ASP A 213 -5.42 30.00 -14.35
C ASP A 213 -5.86 31.26 -15.12
N ASP A 214 -6.99 31.21 -15.82
CA ASP A 214 -7.63 32.37 -16.47
C ASP A 214 -8.34 33.32 -15.47
N GLY A 215 -8.29 33.03 -14.17
CA GLY A 215 -8.92 33.81 -13.11
C GLY A 215 -10.45 33.65 -13.07
N LYS A 216 -10.96 32.48 -13.48
CA LYS A 216 -12.40 32.21 -13.61
C LYS A 216 -12.83 30.96 -12.85
N CYS A 217 -13.98 31.00 -12.21
CA CYS A 217 -14.52 29.83 -11.50
C CYS A 217 -14.97 28.75 -12.46
N MET A 218 -14.43 27.54 -12.29
CA MET A 218 -14.74 26.38 -13.12
C MET A 218 -15.00 25.15 -12.26
N ASN A 219 -15.61 24.11 -12.84
CA ASN A 219 -15.68 22.82 -12.17
C ASN A 219 -14.29 22.17 -12.17
N GLY A 220 -13.79 21.83 -10.98
CA GLY A 220 -12.46 21.27 -10.81
C GLY A 220 -12.26 19.92 -11.51
N PRO A 221 -11.00 19.55 -11.81
CA PRO A 221 -10.67 18.28 -12.46
C PRO A 221 -10.99 17.04 -11.61
N ASP A 222 -11.24 17.18 -10.31
CA ASP A 222 -11.65 16.06 -9.45
C ASP A 222 -13.14 15.71 -9.56
N VAL A 223 -13.92 16.46 -10.35
CA VAL A 223 -15.36 16.22 -10.58
C VAL A 223 -15.60 15.24 -11.75
N PHE A 224 -14.70 14.28 -11.99
CA PHE A 224 -15.00 13.17 -12.89
C PHE A 224 -15.76 12.03 -12.18
N HIS A 225 -16.80 12.35 -11.42
CA HIS A 225 -17.76 11.32 -10.99
C HIS A 225 -18.66 10.83 -12.14
N THR A 226 -18.62 11.50 -13.29
CA THR A 226 -19.38 11.13 -14.48
C THR A 226 -18.43 10.70 -15.59
N ILE A 227 -18.10 9.41 -15.61
CA ILE A 227 -17.48 8.79 -16.78
C ILE A 227 -18.47 8.87 -17.93
N ALA A 228 -18.05 9.42 -19.07
CA ALA A 228 -18.91 9.55 -20.23
C ALA A 228 -19.46 8.17 -20.67
N ASN A 229 -20.76 8.11 -21.00
CA ASN A 229 -21.48 6.86 -21.28
C ASN A 229 -20.83 6.00 -22.37
N TRP A 230 -20.14 6.62 -23.34
CA TRP A 230 -19.45 5.88 -24.39
C TRP A 230 -18.29 5.03 -23.87
N LEU A 231 -17.63 5.45 -22.78
CA LEU A 231 -16.49 4.73 -22.20
C LEU A 231 -16.94 3.42 -21.54
N TRP A 232 -18.14 3.42 -20.93
CA TRP A 232 -18.78 2.19 -20.44
C TRP A 232 -19.08 1.20 -21.56
N ALA A 233 -19.52 1.68 -22.72
CA ALA A 233 -19.77 0.83 -23.88
C ALA A 233 -18.47 0.21 -24.41
N VAL A 234 -17.39 0.99 -24.51
CA VAL A 234 -16.07 0.50 -24.96
C VAL A 234 -15.52 -0.55 -23.98
N LEU A 235 -15.58 -0.27 -22.68
CA LEU A 235 -15.12 -1.20 -21.64
C LEU A 235 -15.91 -2.51 -21.69
N GLY A 236 -17.24 -2.44 -21.76
CA GLY A 236 -18.11 -3.61 -21.86
C GLY A 236 -17.81 -4.47 -23.10
N CYS A 237 -17.67 -3.84 -24.27
CA CYS A 237 -17.31 -4.53 -25.51
C CYS A 237 -15.92 -5.20 -25.41
N SER A 238 -14.94 -4.53 -24.80
CA SER A 238 -13.58 -5.08 -24.67
C SER A 238 -13.56 -6.35 -23.81
N ILE A 239 -14.27 -6.36 -22.68
CA ILE A 239 -14.38 -7.51 -21.78
C ILE A 239 -15.10 -8.66 -22.51
N PHE A 240 -16.19 -8.35 -23.22
CA PHE A 240 -16.95 -9.35 -23.96
C PHE A 240 -16.11 -10.04 -25.06
N VAL A 241 -15.35 -9.27 -25.84
CA VAL A 241 -14.44 -9.81 -26.86
C VAL A 241 -13.33 -10.65 -26.22
N PHE A 242 -12.77 -10.20 -25.09
CA PHE A 242 -11.74 -10.96 -24.37
C PHE A 242 -12.28 -12.31 -23.86
N VAL A 243 -13.49 -12.34 -23.28
CA VAL A 243 -14.14 -13.58 -22.83
C VAL A 243 -14.42 -14.52 -24.00
N ILE A 244 -14.92 -14.01 -25.13
CA ILE A 244 -15.16 -14.85 -26.32
C ILE A 244 -13.85 -15.41 -26.88
N LEU A 245 -12.80 -14.60 -26.98
CA LEU A 245 -11.50 -15.06 -27.47
C LEU A 245 -10.89 -16.13 -26.57
N THR A 246 -10.91 -15.92 -25.24
CA THR A 246 -10.38 -16.90 -24.29
C THR A 246 -11.17 -18.20 -24.31
N LEU A 247 -12.51 -18.15 -24.31
CA LEU A 247 -13.36 -19.34 -24.44
C LEU A 247 -13.16 -20.04 -25.80
N GLY A 248 -13.01 -19.27 -26.89
CA GLY A 248 -12.75 -19.81 -28.23
C GLY A 248 -11.41 -20.55 -28.32
N VAL A 249 -10.34 -19.96 -27.78
CA VAL A 249 -9.01 -20.60 -27.73
C VAL A 249 -9.05 -21.86 -26.88
N LEU A 250 -9.66 -21.82 -25.69
CA LEU A 250 -9.82 -22.99 -24.84
C LEU A 250 -10.63 -24.10 -25.53
N TRP A 251 -11.70 -23.74 -26.23
CA TRP A 251 -12.50 -24.69 -26.99
C TRP A 251 -11.71 -25.37 -28.11
N ILE A 252 -10.90 -24.61 -28.87
CA ILE A 252 -10.04 -25.15 -29.92
C ILE A 252 -9.00 -26.10 -29.32
N LEU A 253 -8.32 -25.69 -28.25
CA LEU A 253 -7.31 -26.52 -27.57
C LEU A 253 -7.93 -27.80 -27.02
N HIS A 254 -9.10 -27.72 -26.38
CA HIS A 254 -9.81 -28.89 -25.87
C HIS A 254 -10.22 -29.84 -26.99
N ARG A 255 -10.73 -29.31 -28.11
CA ARG A 255 -11.11 -30.13 -29.28
C ARG A 255 -9.89 -30.76 -29.96
N TYR A 256 -8.77 -30.04 -30.01
CA TYR A 256 -7.52 -30.57 -30.54
C TYR A 256 -6.97 -31.71 -29.67
N GLN A 257 -6.93 -31.52 -28.35
CA GLN A 257 -6.53 -32.56 -27.41
C GLN A 257 -7.46 -33.77 -27.48
N SER A 258 -8.78 -33.56 -27.47
CA SER A 258 -9.77 -34.64 -27.59
C SER A 258 -9.57 -35.47 -28.87
N ARG A 259 -9.33 -34.83 -30.04
CA ARG A 259 -9.04 -35.56 -31.28
C ARG A 259 -7.78 -36.41 -31.19
N LYS A 260 -6.70 -35.86 -30.59
CA LYS A 260 -5.46 -36.62 -30.37
C LYS A 260 -5.66 -37.82 -29.46
N GLU A 261 -6.45 -37.68 -28.39
CA GLU A 261 -6.75 -38.80 -27.50
C GLU A 261 -7.63 -39.86 -28.19
N HIS A 262 -8.62 -39.46 -28.99
CA HIS A 262 -9.43 -40.40 -29.77
C HIS A 262 -8.61 -41.18 -30.80
N GLU A 263 -7.63 -40.55 -31.45
CA GLU A 263 -6.71 -41.22 -32.37
C GLU A 263 -5.84 -42.26 -31.64
N LYS A 264 -5.38 -41.96 -30.41
CA LYS A 264 -4.64 -42.93 -29.58
C LYS A 264 -5.52 -44.10 -29.16
N SER A 265 -6.75 -43.84 -28.70
CA SER A 265 -7.70 -44.91 -28.34
C SER A 265 -8.05 -45.79 -29.53
N ALA A 266 -8.30 -45.21 -30.71
CA ALA A 266 -8.61 -45.97 -31.93
C ALA A 266 -7.46 -46.90 -32.34
N LYS A 267 -6.20 -46.45 -32.24
CA LYS A 267 -5.02 -47.30 -32.48
C LYS A 267 -4.90 -48.41 -31.45
N PHE A 268 -5.06 -48.09 -30.17
CA PHE A 268 -4.98 -49.08 -29.09
C PHE A 268 -5.99 -50.22 -29.28
N PHE A 269 -7.24 -49.91 -29.62
CA PHE A 269 -8.26 -50.95 -29.86
C PHE A 269 -8.06 -51.66 -31.19
N GLY A 270 -7.63 -50.96 -32.25
CA GLY A 270 -7.32 -51.57 -33.54
C GLY A 270 -6.19 -52.60 -33.47
N ASP A 271 -5.10 -52.29 -32.75
CA ASP A 271 -3.98 -53.20 -32.54
C ASP A 271 -4.44 -54.46 -31.79
N ASN A 272 -5.27 -54.30 -30.75
CA ASN A 272 -5.84 -55.43 -30.00
C ASN A 272 -6.75 -56.32 -30.88
N ASP A 273 -7.57 -55.74 -31.76
CA ASP A 273 -8.41 -56.48 -32.71
C ASP A 273 -7.55 -57.27 -33.72
N GLU A 274 -6.44 -56.71 -34.18
CA GLU A 274 -5.50 -57.43 -35.05
C GLU A 274 -4.84 -58.62 -34.33
N PHE A 275 -4.45 -58.45 -33.07
CA PHE A 275 -3.95 -59.56 -32.25
C PHE A 275 -5.02 -60.66 -32.14
N TYR A 276 -6.26 -60.30 -31.81
CA TYR A 276 -7.36 -61.26 -31.69
C TYR A 276 -7.58 -62.06 -32.98
N LYS A 277 -7.54 -61.40 -34.15
CA LYS A 277 -7.64 -62.07 -35.46
C LYS A 277 -6.46 -63.01 -35.75
N LYS A 278 -5.22 -62.61 -35.43
CA LYS A 278 -4.03 -63.47 -35.61
C LYS A 278 -4.09 -64.72 -34.72
N TYR A 279 -4.53 -64.58 -33.47
CA TYR A 279 -4.71 -65.72 -32.57
C TYR A 279 -5.76 -66.72 -33.08
N GLN A 280 -6.89 -66.24 -33.61
CA GLN A 280 -7.91 -67.12 -34.18
C GLN A 280 -7.41 -67.86 -35.44
N MET A 281 -6.66 -67.20 -36.32
CA MET A 281 -6.07 -67.85 -37.49
C MET A 281 -5.02 -68.91 -37.12
N GLN A 282 -4.26 -68.72 -36.03
CA GLN A 282 -3.26 -69.68 -35.58
C GLN A 282 -3.90 -70.95 -34.98
N GLN A 283 -5.03 -70.83 -34.27
CA GLN A 283 -5.78 -72.00 -33.77
C GLN A 283 -6.44 -72.81 -34.90
N GLY A 284 -6.82 -72.17 -36.00
CA GLY A 284 -7.42 -72.84 -37.16
C GLY A 284 -6.47 -73.78 -37.92
N ASN A 285 -5.15 -73.58 -37.84
CA ASN A 285 -4.16 -74.41 -38.52
C ASN A 285 -3.61 -75.58 -37.68
N ASP A 286 -3.78 -75.57 -36.36
CA ASP A 286 -3.30 -76.65 -35.48
C ASP A 286 -4.31 -77.81 -35.32
N SER A 287 -5.47 -77.71 -35.98
CA SER A 287 -6.52 -78.73 -35.97
C SER A 287 -6.24 -79.93 -36.89
N THR A 288 -5.15 -79.91 -37.68
CA THR A 288 -4.81 -80.99 -38.63
C THR A 288 -3.51 -81.75 -38.30
N ALA A 289 -2.91 -81.52 -37.14
CA ALA A 289 -1.67 -82.17 -36.77
C ALA A 289 -1.56 -82.43 -35.26
N ARG A 290 -2.32 -83.41 -34.73
CA ARG A 290 -1.94 -84.28 -33.59
C ARG A 290 -3.08 -85.25 -33.24
N LEU A 291 -3.20 -86.30 -34.04
CA LEU A 291 -3.95 -87.53 -33.72
C LEU A 291 -2.94 -88.69 -33.64
N VAL A 292 -2.07 -88.74 -32.61
CA VAL A 292 -1.34 -89.97 -32.26
C VAL A 292 -1.02 -90.04 -30.75
N SER A 293 -1.56 -91.10 -30.13
CA SER A 293 -1.09 -91.87 -28.95
C SER A 293 -1.29 -91.36 -27.51
N SER A 294 -2.37 -91.88 -26.92
CA SER A 294 -2.44 -92.65 -25.65
C SER A 294 -1.69 -92.17 -24.40
N GLY A 295 -2.48 -91.79 -23.38
CA GLY A 295 -2.27 -92.30 -22.01
C GLY A 295 -1.35 -91.51 -21.08
N ALA A 296 -1.49 -90.19 -21.04
CA ALA A 296 -1.16 -89.32 -19.90
C ALA A 296 -1.78 -87.94 -20.19
N ASP A 297 -2.28 -87.27 -19.15
CA ASP A 297 -2.54 -85.83 -19.10
C ASP A 297 -3.47 -85.22 -20.18
N MET A 298 -4.78 -85.17 -19.89
CA MET A 298 -5.78 -84.25 -20.48
C MET A 298 -6.96 -84.14 -19.47
N ALA A 299 -7.54 -82.99 -19.15
CA ALA A 299 -7.76 -81.83 -20.00
C ALA A 299 -7.53 -80.51 -19.24
N ASP A 300 -6.39 -79.91 -19.51
CA ASP A 300 -6.28 -78.47 -19.68
C ASP A 300 -7.11 -78.10 -20.92
N SER A 301 -8.21 -77.38 -20.72
CA SER A 301 -8.97 -76.80 -21.83
C SER A 301 -9.48 -75.43 -21.43
N SER A 302 -8.59 -74.46 -21.60
CA SER A 302 -8.84 -73.05 -21.96
C SER A 302 -7.83 -72.12 -21.30
N ARG A 303 -6.52 -72.34 -21.53
CA ARG A 303 -5.56 -71.25 -21.37
C ARG A 303 -5.69 -70.27 -22.53
N THR A 304 -6.85 -69.62 -22.64
CA THR A 304 -6.98 -68.33 -23.29
C THR A 304 -6.46 -67.28 -22.32
N SER A 305 -5.13 -67.23 -22.13
CA SER A 305 -4.52 -66.06 -21.49
C SER A 305 -4.54 -64.93 -22.51
N VAL A 306 -5.60 -64.13 -22.48
CA VAL A 306 -5.62 -62.84 -23.18
C VAL A 306 -4.59 -61.98 -22.45
N VAL A 307 -3.37 -61.92 -23.00
CA VAL A 307 -2.37 -60.96 -22.54
C VAL A 307 -2.81 -59.62 -23.08
N TYR A 308 -3.58 -58.88 -22.27
CA TYR A 308 -3.75 -57.45 -22.50
C TYR A 308 -2.35 -56.84 -22.41
N LEU A 309 -1.85 -56.25 -23.51
CA LEU A 309 -0.70 -55.35 -23.37
C LEU A 309 -1.15 -54.25 -22.41
N THR A 310 -0.62 -54.27 -21.19
CA THR A 310 -0.76 -53.14 -20.28
C THR A 310 -0.19 -51.93 -21.00
N THR A 311 -0.95 -50.83 -20.96
CA THR A 311 -0.60 -49.55 -21.58
C THR A 311 0.88 -49.23 -21.40
N PRO A 312 1.63 -48.88 -22.46
CA PRO A 312 2.98 -48.36 -22.27
C PRO A 312 2.89 -47.10 -21.42
N ASP A 313 3.79 -47.00 -20.43
CA ASP A 313 3.85 -45.97 -19.39
C ASP A 313 3.44 -44.58 -19.91
N TYR A 314 2.25 -44.15 -19.49
CA TYR A 314 1.91 -42.73 -19.52
C TYR A 314 2.82 -42.07 -18.48
N ASN A 315 3.89 -41.43 -18.93
CA ASN A 315 4.58 -40.48 -18.07
C ASN A 315 3.53 -39.45 -17.63
N GLU A 316 3.39 -39.34 -16.30
CA GLU A 316 2.38 -38.55 -15.60
C GLU A 316 2.09 -37.22 -16.31
N SER A 317 0.81 -37.01 -16.63
CA SER A 317 0.28 -35.71 -16.95
C SER A 317 0.59 -34.76 -15.78
N ALA A 318 1.56 -33.87 -15.96
CA ALA A 318 1.98 -32.84 -15.01
C ALA A 318 0.91 -31.73 -14.80
N ALA A 319 -0.35 -32.12 -14.65
CA ALA A 319 -1.45 -31.22 -14.36
C ALA A 319 -2.27 -31.84 -13.22
N LEU A 320 -2.13 -31.20 -12.05
CA LEU A 320 -2.79 -31.49 -10.77
C LEU A 320 -2.26 -32.68 -9.96
N GLY A 321 -1.20 -32.42 -9.20
CA GLY A 321 -0.81 -33.24 -8.06
C GLY A 321 0.31 -32.57 -7.28
N THR A 322 -0.02 -31.93 -6.17
CA THR A 322 0.98 -31.37 -5.25
C THR A 322 1.88 -32.50 -4.75
N THR A 323 3.17 -32.45 -5.07
CA THR A 323 4.15 -33.41 -4.57
C THR A 323 4.28 -33.26 -3.06
N ARG A 324 3.77 -34.25 -2.30
CA ARG A 324 4.24 -34.48 -0.92
C ARG A 324 5.27 -35.60 -0.95
N PRO A 325 6.54 -35.36 -0.56
CA PRO A 325 7.49 -36.45 -0.42
C PRO A 325 7.19 -37.24 0.85
N LEU A 326 7.06 -38.57 0.70
CA LEU A 326 7.15 -39.52 1.81
C LEU A 326 8.53 -39.41 2.45
N SER A 327 8.57 -39.07 3.75
CA SER A 327 9.74 -39.37 4.58
C SER A 327 9.29 -40.12 5.83
N TRP A 328 9.89 -41.28 6.00
CA TRP A 328 9.81 -42.17 7.14
C TRP A 328 10.49 -41.55 8.37
N ARG A 329 9.87 -41.66 9.56
CA ARG A 329 10.61 -41.76 10.84
C ARG A 329 9.95 -42.78 11.77
N HIS A 330 10.83 -43.59 12.34
CA HIS A 330 10.61 -44.71 13.24
C HIS A 330 10.19 -44.31 14.68
N SER A 331 9.44 -45.23 15.30
CA SER A 331 9.44 -45.70 16.70
C SER A 331 9.74 -44.75 17.87
N ASN A 332 8.76 -44.59 18.77
CA ASN A 332 8.72 -45.23 20.10
C ASN A 332 7.59 -44.61 20.93
N ASN A 333 6.69 -45.45 21.48
CA ASN A 333 5.89 -45.03 22.63
C ASN A 333 5.77 -46.20 23.62
N ILE A 334 6.44 -46.01 24.76
CA ILE A 334 6.34 -46.79 25.99
C ILE A 334 5.33 -46.05 26.89
N GLY A 335 4.43 -46.79 27.54
CA GLY A 335 3.58 -46.29 28.63
C GLY A 335 2.14 -46.81 28.54
N LEU A 336 1.91 -48.11 28.72
CA LEU A 336 1.44 -48.71 29.99
C LEU A 336 0.14 -48.10 30.53
N ASN A 337 -0.94 -48.86 30.35
CA ASN A 337 -2.25 -48.63 30.94
C ASN A 337 -2.81 -50.01 31.29
N THR A 338 -2.81 -50.39 32.58
CA THR A 338 -3.67 -51.44 33.15
C THR A 338 -3.57 -51.45 34.68
N LYS A 339 -4.74 -51.23 35.31
CA LYS A 339 -5.24 -51.66 36.63
C LYS A 339 -4.47 -51.32 37.90
#